data_AF-A0A7Z0VHM3-F1
#
_entry.id   AF-A0A7Z0VHM3-F1
#
_cell.length_a   1.000
_cell.length_b   1.000
_cell.length_c   1.000
_cell.angle_alpha   90.00
_cell.angle_beta   90.00
_cell.angle_gamma   90.00
#
_symmetry.space_group_name_H-M   'P 1'
#
loop_
_entity.id
_entity.type
_entity.pdbx_description
1 polymer ?
#
loop_
_entity_poly.entity_id
_entity_poly.type
_entity_poly.pdbx_seq_one_letter_code
_entity_poly.pdbx_strand_id
1 'polypeptide(L)'
;MGKKQVFLYTGTEIDVEWDERLCIHIGECGNSKGELFIAGRDPWCQPDLSPLSEVKDIVERCPSRLLIFTRRQPSNSFGGVITAQSSD
;
A
#
# COMPACT_ATOMS: atom_id res chain seq x y z
N MET A 1 -5.49 -23.16 -14.07
CA MET A 1 -5.79 -21.89 -13.36
C MET A 1 -4.51 -21.44 -12.68
N GLY A 2 -3.79 -20.46 -13.22
CA GLY A 2 -2.51 -20.02 -12.63
C GLY A 2 -2.70 -19.44 -11.24
N LYS A 3 -1.72 -19.62 -10.35
CA LYS A 3 -1.72 -19.07 -8.98
C LYS A 3 -1.85 -17.54 -9.02
N LYS A 4 -2.58 -16.95 -8.07
CA LYS A 4 -2.68 -15.49 -7.88
C LYS A 4 -1.30 -15.00 -7.42
N GLN A 5 -0.63 -14.16 -8.20
CA GLN A 5 0.65 -13.52 -7.84
C GLN A 5 0.37 -12.06 -7.51
N VAL A 6 -0.24 -11.85 -6.34
CA VAL A 6 -0.50 -10.51 -5.82
C VAL A 6 0.38 -10.32 -4.60
N PHE A 7 1.19 -9.27 -4.65
CA PHE A 7 2.10 -8.87 -3.59
C PHE A 7 1.48 -7.74 -2.79
N LEU A 8 1.53 -7.84 -1.47
CA LEU A 8 1.09 -6.80 -0.55
C LEU A 8 2.33 -6.27 0.19
N TYR A 9 2.56 -4.97 0.07
CA TYR A 9 3.61 -4.25 0.77
C TYR A 9 2.94 -3.38 1.83
N THR A 10 3.04 -3.84 3.08
CA THR A 10 2.42 -3.16 4.21
C THR A 10 3.29 -2.00 4.68
N GLY A 11 2.67 -0.84 4.85
CA GLY A 11 3.27 0.31 5.52
C GLY A 11 2.51 0.67 6.78
N THR A 12 3.01 1.69 7.48
CA THR A 12 2.40 2.23 8.69
C THR A 12 1.14 3.03 8.38
N GLU A 13 1.19 3.90 7.36
CA GLU A 13 0.07 4.77 6.97
C GLU A 13 -0.64 4.32 5.68
N ILE A 14 0.02 3.49 4.87
CA ILE A 14 -0.46 3.11 3.53
C ILE A 14 0.08 1.74 3.14
N ASP A 15 -0.82 0.91 2.61
CA ASP A 15 -0.49 -0.37 2.01
C ASP A 15 -0.44 -0.20 0.49
N VAL A 16 0.49 -0.90 -0.18
CA VAL A 16 0.58 -0.95 -1.64
C VAL A 16 0.44 -2.39 -2.11
N GLU A 17 -0.48 -2.62 -3.04
CA GLU A 17 -0.70 -3.91 -3.69
C GLU A 17 -0.21 -3.89 -5.13
N TRP A 18 0.38 -5.00 -5.57
CA TRP A 18 0.83 -5.19 -6.93
C TRP A 18 0.35 -6.55 -7.48
N ASP A 19 -0.44 -6.53 -8.55
CA ASP A 19 -0.77 -7.74 -9.32
C ASP A 19 0.23 -7.91 -10.48
N GLU A 20 1.19 -8.80 -10.28
CA GLU A 20 2.26 -9.08 -11.26
C GLU A 20 1.70 -9.65 -12.55
N ARG A 21 0.62 -10.44 -12.50
CA ARG A 21 0.12 -11.20 -13.65
C ARG A 21 -0.41 -10.31 -14.76
N LEU A 22 -0.91 -9.15 -14.39
CA LEU A 22 -1.51 -8.20 -15.32
C LEU A 22 -0.50 -7.09 -15.68
N CYS A 23 0.63 -7.01 -14.96
CA CYS A 23 1.56 -5.89 -15.07
C CYS A 23 2.23 -5.89 -16.44
N ILE A 24 2.08 -4.78 -17.17
CA ILE A 24 2.70 -4.61 -18.50
C ILE A 24 4.15 -4.13 -18.42
N HIS A 25 4.70 -3.94 -17.22
CA HIS A 25 6.07 -3.53 -16.97
C HIS A 25 6.54 -2.28 -17.75
N ILE A 26 5.65 -1.29 -17.93
CA ILE A 26 5.98 -0.03 -18.63
C ILE A 26 7.00 0.85 -17.88
N GLY A 27 7.17 0.63 -16.57
CA GLY A 27 8.27 1.20 -15.81
C GLY A 27 8.01 2.53 -15.09
N GLU A 28 6.79 3.09 -15.13
CA GLU A 28 6.46 4.35 -14.40
C GLU A 28 6.80 4.28 -12.90
N CYS A 29 6.49 3.16 -12.24
CA CYS A 29 6.80 2.94 -10.83
C CYS A 29 8.28 2.64 -10.58
N GLY A 30 8.93 1.81 -11.42
CA GLY A 30 10.34 1.46 -11.24
C GLY A 30 11.31 2.58 -11.59
N ASN A 31 10.90 3.53 -12.44
CA ASN A 31 11.70 4.69 -12.87
C ASN A 31 11.41 5.96 -12.05
N SER A 32 10.45 5.92 -11.12
CA SER A 32 10.22 7.06 -10.23
C SER A 32 11.45 7.32 -9.36
N LYS A 33 11.71 8.59 -9.05
CA LYS A 33 12.75 8.95 -8.07
C LYS A 33 12.31 8.49 -6.67
N GLY A 34 13.28 8.37 -5.75
CA GLY A 34 13.02 8.00 -4.36
C GLY A 34 13.28 6.52 -4.06
N GLU A 35 12.79 6.07 -2.91
CA GLU A 35 13.05 4.73 -2.38
C GLU A 35 11.80 3.83 -2.37
N LEU A 36 10.67 4.30 -2.89
CA LEU A 36 9.42 3.53 -2.90
C LEU A 36 9.56 2.21 -3.67
N PHE A 37 10.06 2.25 -4.90
CA PHE A 37 10.24 1.08 -5.77
C PHE A 37 11.70 0.99 -6.22
N ILE A 38 12.42 -0.09 -5.85
CA ILE A 38 13.82 -0.31 -6.23
C ILE A 38 13.98 -1.70 -6.85
N ALA A 39 14.27 -1.76 -8.14
CA ALA A 39 14.50 -3.03 -8.85
C ALA A 39 15.67 -3.81 -8.20
N GLY A 40 15.47 -5.12 -7.98
CA GLY A 40 16.47 -5.99 -7.34
C GLY A 40 16.54 -5.91 -5.82
N ARG A 41 15.76 -5.03 -5.17
CA ARG A 41 15.59 -5.00 -3.71
C ARG A 41 14.55 -6.03 -3.27
N ASP A 42 14.75 -6.61 -2.09
CA ASP A 42 13.75 -7.42 -1.38
C ASP A 42 13.45 -6.80 0.00
N PRO A 43 12.26 -6.24 0.24
CA PRO A 43 11.13 -6.13 -0.70
C PRO A 43 11.34 -5.05 -1.78
N TRP A 44 10.79 -5.29 -2.98
CA TRP A 44 10.85 -4.37 -4.12
C TRP A 44 10.21 -3.02 -3.79
N CYS A 45 9.02 -3.05 -3.17
CA CYS A 45 8.28 -1.86 -2.74
C CYS A 45 8.35 -1.67 -1.22
N GLN A 46 8.64 -0.46 -0.77
CA GLN A 46 8.68 -0.07 0.65
C GLN A 46 7.90 1.24 0.88
N PRO A 47 6.61 1.16 1.27
CA PRO A 47 5.76 2.34 1.42
C PRO A 47 6.24 3.33 2.49
N ASP A 48 6.87 2.84 3.56
CA ASP A 48 7.32 3.66 4.70
C ASP A 48 8.59 4.47 4.41
N LEU A 49 9.28 4.20 3.29
CA LEU A 49 10.46 4.98 2.86
C LEU A 49 10.09 6.18 1.98
N SER A 50 8.81 6.50 1.85
CA SER A 50 8.35 7.61 1.01
C SER A 50 7.16 8.31 1.64
N PRO A 51 7.02 9.63 1.46
CA PRO A 51 5.89 10.36 1.99
C PRO A 51 4.58 9.87 1.36
N LEU A 52 3.51 9.87 2.14
CA LEU A 52 2.19 9.38 1.72
C LEU A 52 1.71 9.97 0.37
N SER A 53 1.99 11.25 0.12
CA SER A 53 1.64 11.92 -1.14
C SER A 53 2.40 11.33 -2.33
N GLU A 54 3.69 11.07 -2.17
CA GLU A 54 4.54 10.52 -3.23
C GLU A 54 4.14 9.07 -3.55
N VAL A 55 3.79 8.27 -2.53
CA VAL A 55 3.26 6.92 -2.73
C VAL A 55 2.02 6.95 -3.62
N LYS A 56 1.06 7.82 -3.32
CA LYS A 56 -0.16 7.96 -4.13
C LYS A 56 0.16 8.42 -5.55
N ASP A 57 0.96 9.48 -5.68
CA ASP A 57 1.30 10.08 -6.96
C ASP A 57 2.00 9.08 -7.90
N ILE A 58 2.90 8.23 -7.38
CA ILE A 58 3.61 7.23 -8.18
C ILE A 58 2.69 6.06 -8.52
N VAL A 59 1.91 5.56 -7.55
CA VAL A 59 0.97 4.44 -7.76
C VAL A 59 -0.09 4.80 -8.81
N GLU A 60 -0.63 6.01 -8.78
CA GLU A 60 -1.66 6.49 -9.72
C GLU A 60 -1.16 6.65 -11.16
N ARG A 61 0.15 6.78 -11.37
CA ARG A 61 0.74 6.84 -12.72
C ARG A 61 0.73 5.50 -13.44
N CYS A 62 0.48 4.39 -12.74
CA CYS A 62 0.42 3.07 -13.34
C CYS A 62 -0.74 2.99 -14.36
N PRO A 63 -0.48 2.97 -15.68
CA PRO A 63 -1.54 3.08 -16.68
C PRO A 63 -2.42 1.82 -16.72
N SER A 64 -1.88 0.67 -16.29
CA SER A 64 -2.62 -0.59 -16.18
C SER A 64 -3.44 -0.69 -14.88
N ARG A 65 -3.29 0.24 -13.93
CA ARG A 65 -3.98 0.25 -12.62
C ARG A 65 -3.77 -1.01 -11.77
N LEU A 66 -2.56 -1.56 -11.81
CA LEU A 66 -2.21 -2.79 -11.08
C LEU A 66 -1.35 -2.54 -9.87
N LEU A 67 -0.96 -1.29 -9.69
CA LEU A 67 -0.57 -0.79 -8.40
C LEU A 67 -1.82 -0.15 -7.80
N ILE A 68 -2.18 -0.57 -6.60
CA ILE A 68 -3.29 -0.02 -5.83
C ILE A 68 -2.74 0.34 -4.46
N PHE A 69 -3.24 1.41 -3.86
CA PHE A 69 -2.92 1.72 -2.48
C PHE A 69 -4.18 1.73 -1.61
N THR A 70 -4.02 1.36 -0.34
CA THR A 70 -5.06 1.48 0.68
C THR A 70 -4.51 2.30 1.83
N ARG A 71 -5.15 3.43 2.15
CA ARG A 71 -4.78 4.21 3.33
C ARG A 71 -5.14 3.43 4.58
N ARG A 72 -4.20 3.28 5.49
CA ARG A 72 -4.46 2.72 6.81
C ARG A 72 -5.00 3.81 7.72
N GLN A 73 -6.09 3.48 8.41
CA GLN A 73 -6.48 4.27 9.57
C GLN A 73 -5.53 3.90 10.71
N PRO A 74 -5.02 4.86 11.50
CA PRO A 74 -4.42 4.51 12.77
C PRO A 74 -5.47 3.73 13.56
N SER A 75 -5.15 2.50 13.97
CA SER A 75 -6.06 1.68 14.76
C SER A 75 -6.23 2.38 16.11
N ASN A 76 -7.28 3.20 16.23
CA ASN A 76 -7.68 3.74 17.51
C ASN A 76 -8.14 2.54 18.33
N SER A 77 -7.29 2.11 19.27
CA SER A 77 -7.66 1.11 20.26
C SER A 77 -8.75 1.73 21.12
N PHE A 78 -10.02 1.58 20.70
CA PHE A 78 -11.19 1.96 21.48
C PHE A 78 -11.33 0.96 22.64
N GLY A 79 -10.47 1.09 23.64
CA GLY A 79 -10.69 0.57 24.99
C GLY A 79 -11.70 1.46 25.71
N GLY A 80 -12.93 1.52 25.21
CA GLY A 80 -14.04 2.25 25.82
C GLY A 80 -14.81 1.30 26.74
N VAL A 81 -14.58 1.45 28.04
CA VAL A 81 -15.35 0.79 29.09
C VAL A 81 -16.83 1.17 28.92
N ILE A 82 -17.69 0.19 28.64
CA ILE A 82 -19.14 0.37 28.73
C ILE A 82 -19.55 0.39 30.20
N THR A 83 -19.52 1.55 30.87
CA THR A 83 -20.28 1.72 32.10
C THR A 83 -21.76 1.78 31.73
N ALA A 84 -22.46 0.67 31.94
CA ALA A 84 -23.92 0.62 31.92
C ALA A 84 -24.44 1.64 32.94
N GLN A 85 -25.13 2.67 32.45
CA GLN A 85 -25.94 3.53 33.30
C GLN A 85 -27.16 2.74 33.72
N SER A 86 -27.17 2.32 34.98
CA SER A 86 -28.39 2.04 35.72
C SER A 86 -29.25 3.30 35.76
N SER A 87 -30.51 3.19 35.39
CA SER A 87 -31.54 4.20 35.65
C SER A 87 -32.75 3.47 36.24
N ASP A 88 -33.27 4.09 37.30
CA ASP A 88 -34.37 3.69 38.18
C ASP A 88 -35.65 3.17 37.49
#